data_AF-A0A8R7K596-F1
#
_entry.id   AF-A0A8R7K596-F1
#
_cell.length_a   1.000
_cell.length_b   1.000
_cell.length_c   1.000
_cell.angle_alpha   90.00
_cell.angle_beta   90.00
_cell.angle_gamma   90.00
#
_symmetry.space_group_name_H-M   'P 1'
#
loop_
_entity.id
_entity.type
_entity.pdbx_description
1 polymer ?
#
loop_
_entity_poly.entity_id
_entity_poly.type
_entity_poly.pdbx_seq_one_letter_code
_entity_poly.pdbx_strand_id
1 'polypeptide(L)'
;MVCTVKVLSVRMGALSLDVVIGLMRCFPCLERLYIESIKPGKKNLWRRKHRNLIRSLDIRLKTIDWRYYVGTKSDVDFATFFLLNARVLELMTLQVKPSDFKEEFFTRQREKVQLDKKAS
;
A
#
# COMPACT_ATOMS: atom_id res chain seq x y z
N MET A 1 12.98 -20.81 -6.71
CA MET A 1 12.32 -20.15 -5.56
C MET A 1 10.94 -20.78 -5.42
N VAL A 2 10.62 -21.41 -4.29
CA VAL A 2 9.32 -22.06 -4.11
C VAL A 2 8.29 -20.97 -3.79
N CYS A 3 7.22 -20.93 -4.58
CA CYS A 3 6.27 -19.84 -4.62
C CYS A 3 5.00 -20.19 -3.82
N THR A 4 5.16 -20.44 -2.52
CA THR A 4 4.10 -20.97 -1.64
C THR A 4 3.29 -19.88 -0.94
N VAL A 5 3.92 -18.75 -0.62
CA VAL A 5 3.24 -17.67 0.11
C VAL A 5 2.47 -16.79 -0.87
N LYS A 6 1.14 -16.95 -0.87
CA LYS A 6 0.21 -16.12 -1.65
C LYS A 6 -0.52 -15.08 -0.81
N VAL A 7 -0.60 -15.30 0.49
CA VAL A 7 -1.29 -14.44 1.44
C VAL A 7 -0.34 -14.11 2.58
N LEU A 8 -0.23 -12.84 2.93
CA LEU A 8 0.61 -12.38 4.03
C LEU A 8 -0.14 -11.34 4.86
N SER A 9 0.00 -11.45 6.19
CA SER A 9 -0.44 -10.43 7.13
C SER A 9 0.77 -9.83 7.84
N VAL A 10 0.83 -8.50 7.90
CA VAL A 10 1.96 -7.77 8.46
C VAL A 10 1.44 -6.74 9.44
N ARG A 11 1.88 -6.85 10.69
CA ARG A 11 1.71 -5.81 11.70
C ARG A 11 3.00 -5.04 11.84
N MET A 12 2.93 -3.71 11.68
CA MET A 12 4.08 -2.82 11.79
C MET A 12 3.80 -1.67 12.76
N GLY A 13 4.82 -1.33 13.56
CA GLY A 13 4.71 -0.22 14.51
C GLY A 13 4.53 1.12 13.81
N ALA A 14 5.26 1.34 12.71
CA ALA A 14 5.13 2.49 11.82
C ALA A 14 5.10 2.01 10.37
N LEU A 15 4.27 2.66 9.54
CA LEU A 15 4.12 2.30 8.13
C LEU A 15 5.46 2.39 7.38
N SER A 16 5.84 1.33 6.68
CA SER A 16 7.11 1.28 5.94
C SER A 16 6.95 0.56 4.61
N LEU A 17 7.09 1.31 3.52
CA LEU A 17 7.09 0.73 2.17
C LEU A 17 8.31 -0.16 1.92
N ASP A 18 9.47 0.19 2.47
CA ASP A 18 10.70 -0.60 2.38
C ASP A 18 10.49 -2.03 2.87
N VAL A 19 9.81 -2.18 4.01
CA VAL A 19 9.49 -3.49 4.60
C VAL A 19 8.60 -4.29 3.65
N VAL A 20 7.54 -3.67 3.13
CA VAL A 20 6.61 -4.36 2.22
C VAL A 20 7.30 -4.75 0.91
N ILE A 21 8.15 -3.91 0.34
CA ILE A 21 8.96 -4.26 -0.84
C ILE A 21 9.89 -5.44 -0.54
N GLY A 22 10.54 -5.45 0.63
CA GLY A 22 11.36 -6.58 1.08
C GLY A 22 10.56 -7.87 1.12
N LEU A 23 9.35 -7.84 1.67
CA LEU A 23 8.46 -9.00 1.75
C LEU A 23 8.02 -9.48 0.37
N MET A 24 7.65 -8.57 -0.55
CA MET A 24 7.30 -8.95 -1.92
C MET A 24 8.47 -9.60 -2.67
N ARG A 25 9.73 -9.21 -2.38
CA ARG A 25 10.92 -9.87 -2.92
C ARG A 25 11.12 -11.28 -2.37
N CYS A 26 10.82 -11.49 -1.09
CA CYS A 26 10.88 -12.82 -0.47
C CYS A 26 9.75 -13.73 -0.95
N PHE A 27 8.59 -13.15 -1.30
CA PHE A 27 7.36 -13.87 -1.66
C PHE A 27 6.86 -13.44 -3.05
N PRO A 28 7.47 -13.90 -4.15
CA PRO A 28 7.11 -13.47 -5.52
C PRO A 28 5.71 -13.93 -6.00
N CYS A 29 5.04 -14.79 -5.22
CA CYS A 29 3.64 -15.19 -5.45
C CYS A 29 2.64 -14.43 -4.58
N LEU A 30 3.05 -13.39 -3.88
CA LEU A 30 2.15 -12.69 -2.98
C LEU A 30 1.03 -11.99 -3.77
N GLU A 31 -0.19 -12.49 -3.59
CA GLU A 31 -1.41 -11.99 -4.26
C GLU A 31 -2.27 -11.16 -3.29
N ARG A 32 -2.19 -11.44 -1.97
CA ARG A 32 -2.99 -10.76 -0.95
C ARG A 32 -2.14 -10.30 0.23
N LEU A 33 -2.27 -9.02 0.57
CA LEU A 33 -1.55 -8.40 1.67
C LEU A 33 -2.51 -7.76 2.67
N TYR A 34 -2.43 -8.17 3.93
CA TYR A 34 -3.07 -7.51 5.06
C TYR A 34 -2.04 -6.65 5.80
N ILE A 35 -2.39 -5.40 6.05
CA ILE A 35 -1.51 -4.42 6.71
C ILE A 35 -2.21 -3.90 7.95
N GLU A 36 -1.51 -3.95 9.08
CA GLU A 36 -1.89 -3.23 10.29
C GLU A 36 -0.74 -2.30 10.68
N SER A 37 -0.96 -0.99 10.58
CA SER A 37 0.03 0.02 10.97
C SER A 37 -0.49 0.85 12.13
N ILE A 38 0.19 0.79 13.28
CA ILE A 38 -0.27 1.45 14.50
C ILE A 38 0.02 2.97 14.47
N LYS A 39 1.15 3.36 13.86
CA LYS A 39 1.58 4.75 13.75
C LYS A 39 1.76 5.15 12.28
N PRO A 40 1.63 6.45 11.95
CA PRO A 40 1.97 6.95 10.63
C PRO A 40 3.42 6.60 10.27
N GLY A 41 3.66 6.37 8.98
CA GLY A 41 5.00 6.13 8.46
C GLY A 41 5.88 7.39 8.52
N LYS A 42 7.19 7.19 8.37
CA LYS A 42 8.10 8.30 8.07
C LYS A 42 7.82 8.86 6.68
N LYS A 43 8.35 10.05 6.36
CA LYS A 43 8.23 10.64 5.02
C LYS A 43 8.62 9.62 3.94
N ASN A 44 7.67 9.30 3.08
CA ASN A 44 7.76 8.28 2.06
C ASN A 44 8.52 8.84 0.84
N LEU A 45 9.86 8.80 0.87
CA LEU A 45 10.75 9.27 -0.22
C LEU A 45 10.93 8.25 -1.35
N TRP A 46 9.95 7.36 -1.55
CA TRP A 46 10.08 6.21 -2.44
C TRP A 46 10.34 6.56 -3.90
N ARG A 47 9.81 7.71 -4.38
CA ARG A 47 10.05 8.19 -5.75
C ARG A 47 11.54 8.42 -6.04
N ARG A 48 12.34 8.78 -5.02
CA ARG A 48 13.80 8.94 -5.15
C ARG A 48 14.52 7.62 -4.87
N LYS A 49 14.18 6.96 -3.76
CA LYS A 49 14.89 5.78 -3.26
C LYS A 49 14.68 4.52 -4.10
N HIS A 50 13.51 4.37 -4.72
CA HIS A 50 13.10 3.13 -5.42
C HIS A 50 12.85 3.32 -6.92
N ARG A 51 13.31 4.42 -7.54
CA ARG A 51 13.06 4.71 -8.96
C ARG A 51 13.44 3.54 -9.89
N ASN A 52 14.59 2.92 -9.67
CA ASN A 52 15.06 1.78 -10.48
C ASN A 52 14.30 0.49 -10.13
N LEU A 53 13.98 0.35 -8.85
CA LEU A 53 13.27 -0.77 -8.25
C LEU A 53 11.85 -0.92 -8.81
N ILE A 54 11.16 0.22 -8.97
CA ILE A 54 9.81 0.34 -9.53
C ILE A 54 9.73 -0.21 -10.97
N ARG A 55 10.77 -0.01 -11.79
CA ARG A 55 10.79 -0.52 -13.17
C ARG A 55 10.97 -2.03 -13.26
N SER A 56 11.51 -2.65 -12.22
CA SER A 56 11.85 -4.08 -12.20
C SER A 56 10.91 -4.95 -11.36
N LEU A 57 10.12 -4.35 -10.47
CA LEU A 57 9.27 -5.13 -9.56
C LEU A 57 7.97 -5.52 -10.27
N ASP A 58 7.81 -6.80 -10.55
CA ASP A 58 6.51 -7.36 -10.94
C ASP A 58 5.64 -7.53 -9.68
N ILE A 59 4.83 -6.52 -9.36
CA ILE A 59 3.94 -6.54 -8.21
C ILE A 59 2.69 -7.34 -8.59
N ARG A 60 2.60 -8.57 -8.06
CA ARG A 60 1.47 -9.50 -8.30
C ARG A 60 0.33 -9.40 -7.29
N LEU A 61 0.36 -8.37 -6.46
CA LEU A 61 -0.70 -8.10 -5.49
C LEU A 61 -2.01 -7.78 -6.21
N LYS A 62 -3.02 -8.61 -5.96
CA LYS A 62 -4.41 -8.42 -6.40
C LYS A 62 -5.22 -7.70 -5.36
N THR A 63 -4.93 -7.95 -4.08
CA THR A 63 -5.73 -7.42 -2.97
C THR A 63 -4.84 -6.87 -1.86
N ILE A 64 -5.21 -5.68 -1.36
CA ILE A 64 -4.59 -5.07 -0.19
C ILE A 64 -5.72 -4.69 0.78
N ASP A 65 -5.60 -5.14 2.02
CA ASP A 65 -6.52 -4.76 3.09
C ASP A 65 -5.72 -4.11 4.22
N TRP A 66 -5.98 -2.82 4.45
CA TRP A 66 -5.17 -1.99 5.32
C TRP A 66 -5.99 -1.41 6.47
N ARG A 67 -5.66 -1.84 7.69
CA ARG A 67 -6.21 -1.34 8.94
C ARG A 67 -5.50 -0.11 9.47
N TYR A 68 -6.30 0.77 10.09
CA TYR A 68 -5.87 2.03 10.70
C TYR A 68 -5.33 3.03 9.67
N TYR A 69 -5.99 3.13 8.52
CA TYR A 69 -5.74 4.22 7.58
C TYR A 69 -6.24 5.54 8.16
N VAL A 70 -5.35 6.51 8.33
CA VAL A 70 -5.66 7.84 8.91
C VAL A 70 -5.61 8.94 7.83
N GLY A 71 -5.13 8.64 6.63
CA GLY A 71 -5.11 9.59 5.52
C GLY A 71 -4.06 10.69 5.65
N THR A 72 -2.99 10.43 6.41
CA THR A 72 -1.82 11.29 6.47
C THR A 72 -1.10 11.31 5.12
N LYS A 73 -0.17 12.25 4.92
CA LYS A 73 0.64 12.30 3.68
C LYS A 73 1.38 10.98 3.44
N SER A 74 1.97 10.39 4.49
CA SER A 74 2.63 9.09 4.37
C SER A 74 1.66 8.00 3.94
N ASP A 75 0.41 8.05 4.41
CA ASP A 75 -0.56 7.01 4.09
C ASP A 75 -1.00 7.09 2.63
N VAL A 76 -1.30 8.31 2.17
CA VAL A 76 -1.62 8.60 0.77
C VAL A 76 -0.45 8.20 -0.13
N ASP A 77 0.78 8.62 0.20
CA ASP A 77 1.97 8.28 -0.59
C ASP A 77 2.19 6.76 -0.69
N PHE A 78 1.83 6.00 0.35
CA PHE A 78 1.90 4.54 0.37
C PHE A 78 0.80 3.92 -0.50
N ALA A 79 -0.46 4.33 -0.34
CA ALA A 79 -1.57 3.85 -1.17
C ALA A 79 -1.32 4.12 -2.66
N THR A 80 -0.92 5.35 -2.99
CA THR A 80 -0.59 5.77 -4.35
C THR A 80 0.56 4.95 -4.93
N PHE A 81 1.55 4.50 -4.14
CA PHE A 81 2.59 3.62 -4.66
C PHE A 81 2.00 2.34 -5.24
N PHE A 82 1.11 1.65 -4.53
CA PHE A 82 0.53 0.40 -5.04
C PHE A 82 -0.42 0.67 -6.21
N LEU A 83 -1.24 1.71 -6.13
CA LEU A 83 -2.13 2.07 -7.25
C LEU A 83 -1.37 2.34 -8.55
N LEU A 84 -0.20 2.99 -8.47
CA LEU A 84 0.61 3.33 -9.65
C LEU A 84 1.49 2.19 -10.17
N ASN A 85 1.72 1.12 -9.39
CA ASN A 85 2.72 0.11 -9.73
C ASN A 85 2.22 -1.34 -9.68
N ALA A 86 1.12 -1.63 -8.98
CA ALA A 86 0.50 -2.95 -8.92
C ALA A 86 -0.58 -3.06 -10.02
N ARG A 87 -0.18 -3.47 -11.22
CA ARG A 87 -1.05 -3.49 -12.42
C ARG A 87 -2.22 -4.45 -12.29
N VAL A 88 -2.03 -5.56 -11.59
CA VAL A 88 -3.07 -6.57 -11.35
C VAL A 88 -3.86 -6.32 -10.06
N LEU A 89 -3.72 -5.14 -9.44
CA LEU A 89 -4.43 -4.80 -8.21
C LEU A 89 -5.93 -4.60 -8.51
N GLU A 90 -6.74 -5.53 -8.03
CA GLU A 90 -8.19 -5.54 -8.19
C GLU A 90 -8.85 -4.69 -7.11
N LEU A 91 -8.44 -4.87 -5.84
CA LEU A 91 -9.06 -4.21 -4.69
C LEU A 91 -8.02 -3.69 -3.69
N MET A 92 -8.23 -2.46 -3.22
CA MET A 92 -7.54 -1.90 -2.06
C MET A 92 -8.58 -1.37 -1.07
N THR A 93 -8.67 -2.00 0.09
CA THR A 93 -9.57 -1.61 1.18
C THR A 93 -8.78 -0.80 2.20
N LEU A 94 -9.21 0.44 2.45
CA LEU A 94 -8.65 1.34 3.46
C LEU A 94 -9.62 1.39 4.65
N GLN A 95 -9.29 0.72 5.74
CA GLN A 95 -10.13 0.71 6.94
C GLN A 95 -9.75 1.87 7.86
N VAL A 96 -10.71 2.77 8.04
CA VAL A 96 -10.61 3.97 8.87
C VAL A 96 -11.22 3.69 10.24
N LYS A 97 -10.70 4.31 11.32
CA LYS A 97 -11.34 4.19 12.63
C LYS A 97 -12.71 4.89 12.62
N PRO A 98 -13.73 4.36 13.33
CA PRO A 98 -15.04 5.01 13.40
C PRO A 98 -15.00 6.47 13.88
N SER A 99 -14.04 6.81 14.75
CA SER A 99 -13.84 8.18 15.24
C SER A 99 -13.42 9.18 14.15
N ASP A 100 -12.81 8.68 13.07
CA ASP A 100 -12.31 9.48 11.95
C ASP A 100 -13.30 9.50 10.78
N PHE A 101 -14.48 8.89 10.96
CA PHE A 101 -15.54 8.77 9.95
C PHE A 101 -16.31 10.08 9.81
N LYS A 102 -15.82 10.98 8.95
CA LYS A 102 -16.54 12.19 8.51
C LYS A 102 -16.63 12.19 6.98
N GLU A 103 -17.77 12.53 6.38
CA GLU A 103 -17.90 12.53 4.91
C GLU A 103 -16.84 13.38 4.21
N GLU A 104 -16.53 14.57 4.76
CA GLU A 104 -15.48 15.45 4.25
C GLU A 104 -14.10 14.77 4.16
N PHE A 105 -13.82 13.82 5.06
CA PHE A 105 -12.58 13.07 5.02
C PHE A 105 -12.50 12.25 3.73
N PHE A 106 -13.57 11.53 3.37
CA PHE A 106 -13.58 10.69 2.18
C PHE A 106 -13.43 11.49 0.90
N THR A 107 -14.11 12.63 0.78
CA THR A 107 -13.97 13.53 -0.38
C THR A 107 -12.53 13.98 -0.57
N ARG A 108 -11.90 14.49 0.50
CA ARG A 108 -10.49 14.91 0.48
C ARG A 108 -9.52 13.76 0.17
N GLN A 109 -9.81 12.55 0.63
CA GLN A 109 -8.95 11.39 0.36
C GLN A 109 -9.08 10.90 -1.07
N ARG A 110 -10.29 10.91 -1.66
CA ARG A 110 -10.47 10.56 -3.08
C ARG A 110 -9.65 11.45 -4.01
N GLU A 111 -9.64 12.76 -3.76
CA GLU A 111 -8.81 13.72 -4.51
C GLU A 111 -7.31 13.44 -4.34
N LYS A 112 -6.88 13.15 -3.11
CA LYS A 112 -5.46 12.94 -2.79
C LYS A 112 -4.88 11.65 -3.37
N VAL A 113 -5.67 10.58 -3.41
CA VAL A 113 -5.20 9.22 -3.72
C VAL A 113 -4.86 9.02 -5.22
N GLN A 114 -5.14 9.99 -6.09
CA GLN A 114 -4.83 9.91 -7.54
C GLN A 114 -5.40 8.64 -8.20
N LEU A 115 -6.65 8.28 -7.88
CA LEU A 115 -7.32 7.08 -8.38
C LEU A 115 -7.32 7.00 -9.92
N ASP A 116 -7.41 8.14 -10.60
CA ASP A 116 -7.40 8.25 -12.07
C ASP A 116 -6.08 7.81 -12.72
N LYS A 117 -5.01 7.64 -11.92
CA LYS A 117 -3.69 7.23 -12.41
C LYS A 117 -3.38 5.77 -12.12
N LYS A 118 -4.37 4.98 -11.71
CA LYS A 118 -4.19 3.54 -11.46
C LYS A 118 -3.52 2.88 -12.66
N ALA A 119 -2.54 2.02 -12.39
CA ALA A 119 -1.84 1.28 -13.42
C ALA A 119 -2.79 0.23 -14.03
N SER A 120 -3.09 0.39 -15.32
CA SER A 120 -3.85 -0.57 -16.13
C SER A 120 -2.97 -1.65 -16.76
#